data_AF-A0A2W4JM61-F1
#
_entry.id   AF-A0A2W4JM61-F1
#
_cell.length_a   1.000
_cell.length_b   1.000
_cell.length_c   1.000
_cell.angle_alpha   90.00
_cell.angle_beta   90.00
_cell.angle_gamma   90.00
#
_symmetry.space_group_name_H-M   'P 1'
#
loop_
_entity.id
_entity.type
_entity.pdbx_description
1 polymer ?
#
loop_
_entity_poly.entity_id
_entity_poly.type
_entity_poly.pdbx_seq_one_letter_code
_entity_poly.pdbx_strand_id
1 'polypeptide(L)'
;MTTEETTPASGDAAPEAAEHQPATPPQGFVILETPEGSKDGVVRCPKCGASEVAFSESTSQLFCTFCRNRWAPDSLDQIMGLSEGIGELKGTVVTTAAVDITSSETIVTFKCSGCGAEVVVDTAHNLQARCHWCKHTLSVNNKIDNGAVPDGILPFTVTKQQAMALISEFAGKRKAYQHPEFRASFKPENIMGVYMPYMTVDGNVHVLLEGEGEILRRTERVSDKETRYHADVYAVKRDLDAEIDDLIVETSADKINIHSTESTNNIINAILPFDVKNIVRFDAGYLGSEYSSEKRDLNVEHVQGYAAQHFLTIARNAVKESTKQYDRGIRWEYEELNVKGSRWTSVLLPVWLYGFVETRGGRQITHYIAVNGRTGAVMGSIPINRAKALLVSWGTAIGISIITWPIAIALLLLA
;
A
#
# COMPACT_ATOMS: atom_id res chain seq x y z
N MET A 1 65.62 21.01 13.04
CA MET A 1 64.94 20.37 14.20
C MET A 1 64.34 21.49 15.03
N THR A 2 63.12 21.28 15.53
CA THR A 2 62.17 22.22 16.18
C THR A 2 61.36 23.08 15.23
N THR A 3 60.33 22.47 14.65
CA THR A 3 59.11 23.11 14.16
C THR A 3 58.24 23.47 15.36
N GLU A 4 57.92 24.76 15.49
CA GLU A 4 57.00 25.32 16.48
C GLU A 4 55.56 25.18 15.97
N GLU A 5 54.70 24.56 16.77
CA GLU A 5 53.26 24.41 16.52
C GLU A 5 52.59 25.79 16.48
N THR A 6 51.93 26.09 15.36
CA THR A 6 50.95 27.17 15.28
C THR A 6 49.58 26.54 15.06
N THR A 7 48.75 26.58 16.09
CA THR A 7 47.34 26.18 16.06
C THR A 7 46.54 27.15 15.18
N PRO A 8 45.75 26.70 14.18
CA PRO A 8 44.75 27.54 13.56
C PRO A 8 43.40 27.39 14.27
N ALA A 9 42.69 28.52 14.30
CA ALA A 9 41.42 28.75 14.94
C ALA A 9 40.29 27.85 14.44
N SER A 10 39.36 27.59 15.37
CA SER A 10 38.07 26.92 15.23
C SER A 10 37.28 27.42 14.02
N GLY A 11 36.88 26.48 13.15
CA GLY A 11 35.89 26.71 12.11
C GLY A 11 34.47 26.76 12.67
N ASP A 12 33.69 27.69 12.13
CA ASP A 12 32.26 27.84 12.37
C ASP A 12 31.50 26.54 12.06
N ALA A 13 30.83 26.01 13.07
CA ALA A 13 29.88 24.91 12.92
C ALA A 13 28.57 25.44 12.32
N ALA A 14 28.10 24.78 11.25
CA ALA A 14 26.77 24.99 10.69
C ALA A 14 25.68 24.71 11.74
N PRO A 15 24.53 25.42 11.72
CA PRO A 15 23.47 25.19 12.68
C PRO A 15 22.89 23.79 12.47
N GLU A 16 22.96 23.00 13.53
CA GLU A 16 22.42 21.66 13.67
C GLU A 16 20.89 21.73 13.50
N ALA A 17 20.35 20.96 12.54
CA ALA A 17 18.92 20.87 12.32
C ALA A 17 18.24 20.37 13.59
N ALA A 18 17.26 21.13 14.10
CA ALA A 18 16.54 20.79 15.32
C ALA A 18 15.87 19.41 15.16
N GLU A 19 16.38 18.44 15.93
CA GLU A 19 15.75 17.12 16.07
C GLU A 19 14.34 17.29 16.62
N HIS A 20 13.37 16.87 15.82
CA HIS A 20 11.97 16.79 16.21
C HIS A 20 11.83 15.71 17.29
N GLN A 21 11.72 16.11 18.55
CA GLN A 21 11.44 15.18 19.64
C GLN A 21 10.00 14.68 19.49
N PRO A 22 9.76 13.36 19.35
CA PRO A 22 8.40 12.85 19.36
C PRO A 22 7.79 13.05 20.74
N ALA A 23 6.60 13.66 20.77
CA ALA A 23 5.78 13.78 21.96
C ALA A 23 5.57 12.40 22.61
N THR A 24 5.71 12.34 23.93
CA THR A 24 5.43 11.13 24.72
C THR A 24 3.96 10.72 24.53
N PRO A 25 3.65 9.47 24.13
CA PRO A 25 2.27 9.07 23.85
C PRO A 25 1.45 8.96 25.15
N PRO A 26 0.15 9.32 25.12
CA PRO A 26 -0.76 9.10 26.24
C PRO A 26 -1.00 7.59 26.43
N GLN A 27 -1.06 7.18 27.70
CA GLN A 27 -1.22 5.80 28.11
C GLN A 27 -2.67 5.31 27.91
N GLY A 28 -2.83 4.21 27.17
CA GLY A 28 -4.05 3.41 27.06
C GLY A 28 -4.91 3.73 25.83
N PHE A 29 -5.18 2.71 25.01
CA PHE A 29 -6.18 2.81 23.95
C PHE A 29 -7.60 2.93 24.52
N VAL A 30 -8.45 3.72 23.86
CA VAL A 30 -9.89 3.60 24.03
C VAL A 30 -10.39 2.52 23.08
N ILE A 31 -10.94 1.43 23.60
CA ILE A 31 -11.44 0.33 22.77
C ILE A 31 -12.87 0.64 22.35
N LEU A 32 -13.10 0.74 21.04
CA LEU A 32 -14.43 0.74 20.44
C LEU A 32 -14.81 -0.73 20.18
N GLU A 33 -15.71 -1.27 21.00
CA GLU A 33 -16.11 -2.66 20.87
C GLU A 33 -16.82 -2.90 19.52
N THR A 34 -16.17 -3.68 18.66
CA THR A 34 -16.80 -4.24 17.48
C THR A 34 -17.90 -5.19 17.95
N PRO A 35 -19.18 -4.94 17.62
CA PRO A 35 -20.27 -5.72 18.19
C PRO A 35 -20.08 -7.21 17.90
N GLU A 36 -20.25 -8.02 18.95
CA GLU A 36 -19.91 -9.45 18.93
C GLU A 36 -20.46 -10.11 17.66
N GLY A 37 -19.52 -10.60 16.85
CA GLY A 37 -19.81 -11.74 16.02
C GLY A 37 -19.99 -12.98 16.86
N SER A 38 -20.46 -14.03 16.22
CA SER A 38 -20.30 -15.36 16.77
C SER A 38 -18.81 -15.56 17.11
N LYS A 39 -18.52 -16.04 18.33
CA LYS A 39 -17.17 -16.14 18.91
C LYS A 39 -16.16 -16.96 18.08
N ASP A 40 -16.65 -17.66 17.06
CA ASP A 40 -15.93 -18.48 16.10
C ASP A 40 -15.69 -17.77 14.74
N GLY A 41 -16.19 -16.54 14.56
CA GLY A 41 -16.13 -15.80 13.30
C GLY A 41 -17.09 -16.29 12.22
N VAL A 42 -18.14 -17.07 12.58
CA VAL A 42 -19.03 -17.75 11.62
C VAL A 42 -20.47 -17.20 11.67
N VAL A 43 -20.88 -16.47 10.63
CA VAL A 43 -22.23 -15.95 10.42
C VAL A 43 -23.20 -17.12 10.21
N ARG A 44 -24.31 -17.07 10.93
CA ARG A 44 -25.39 -18.06 10.87
C ARG A 44 -26.58 -17.47 10.14
N CYS A 45 -27.27 -18.29 9.36
CA CYS A 45 -28.45 -17.88 8.62
C CYS A 45 -29.55 -17.36 9.58
N PRO A 46 -30.09 -16.14 9.37
CA PRO A 46 -31.09 -15.56 10.27
C PRO A 46 -32.43 -16.30 10.22
N LYS A 47 -32.70 -17.07 9.15
CA LYS A 47 -33.95 -17.80 8.96
C LYS A 47 -33.95 -19.21 9.58
N CYS A 48 -32.81 -19.91 9.55
CA CYS A 48 -32.75 -21.32 9.93
C CYS A 48 -31.58 -21.70 10.85
N GLY A 49 -30.69 -20.76 11.20
CA GLY A 49 -29.55 -20.99 12.08
C GLY A 49 -28.38 -21.79 11.50
N ALA A 50 -28.45 -22.23 10.24
CA ALA A 50 -27.36 -22.98 9.60
C ALA A 50 -26.12 -22.10 9.40
N SER A 51 -24.94 -22.67 9.62
CA SER A 51 -23.62 -22.04 9.37
C SER A 51 -23.17 -22.13 7.92
N GLU A 52 -23.89 -22.86 7.07
CA GLU A 52 -23.58 -22.95 5.65
C GLU A 52 -24.08 -21.70 4.91
N VAL A 53 -23.30 -20.63 5.04
CA VAL A 53 -23.54 -19.34 4.42
C VAL A 53 -22.43 -19.09 3.41
N ALA A 54 -22.79 -18.69 2.21
CA ALA A 54 -21.86 -18.32 1.15
C ALA A 54 -22.14 -16.91 0.65
N PHE A 55 -21.09 -16.19 0.26
CA PHE A 55 -21.21 -14.90 -0.40
C PHE A 55 -21.30 -15.07 -1.91
N SER A 56 -22.18 -14.31 -2.55
CA SER A 56 -22.31 -14.26 -4.00
C SER A 56 -21.70 -12.95 -4.52
N GLU A 57 -20.53 -13.02 -5.16
CA GLU A 57 -19.84 -11.87 -5.77
C GLU A 57 -20.73 -11.10 -6.77
N SER A 58 -21.51 -11.84 -7.57
CA SER A 58 -22.37 -11.26 -8.61
C SER A 58 -23.56 -10.47 -8.06
N THR A 59 -24.06 -10.84 -6.88
CA THR A 59 -25.22 -10.16 -6.26
C THR A 59 -24.85 -9.35 -5.02
N SER A 60 -23.60 -9.46 -4.55
CA SER A 60 -23.11 -8.87 -3.29
C SER A 60 -23.99 -9.20 -2.09
N GLN A 61 -24.57 -10.40 -2.07
CA GLN A 61 -25.45 -10.89 -1.00
C GLN A 61 -24.92 -12.18 -0.40
N LEU A 62 -25.21 -12.37 0.89
CA LEU A 62 -25.07 -13.65 1.55
C LEU A 62 -26.28 -14.53 1.21
N PHE A 63 -26.03 -15.82 1.04
CA PHE A 63 -27.10 -16.80 0.89
C PHE A 63 -26.78 -18.07 1.67
N CYS A 64 -27.81 -18.65 2.27
CA CYS A 64 -27.70 -19.93 2.95
C CYS A 64 -27.78 -21.06 1.93
N THR A 65 -26.78 -21.93 1.86
CA THR A 65 -26.79 -23.10 0.96
C THR A 65 -27.81 -24.15 1.39
N PHE A 66 -28.13 -24.19 2.69
CA PHE A 66 -29.14 -25.10 3.27
C PHE A 66 -30.58 -24.67 2.96
N CYS A 67 -31.02 -23.49 3.43
CA CYS A 67 -32.43 -23.05 3.30
C CYS A 67 -32.71 -22.06 2.17
N ARG A 68 -31.67 -21.65 1.40
CA ARG A 68 -31.75 -20.68 0.28
C ARG A 68 -32.20 -19.27 0.64
N ASN A 69 -32.28 -18.93 1.93
CA ASN A 69 -32.50 -17.55 2.37
C ASN A 69 -31.35 -16.66 1.87
N ARG A 70 -31.66 -15.42 1.45
CA ARG A 70 -30.70 -14.40 1.00
C ARG A 70 -30.84 -13.16 1.86
N TRP A 71 -29.73 -12.52 2.20
CA TRP A 71 -29.73 -11.26 2.94
C TRP A 71 -28.48 -10.43 2.59
N ALA A 72 -28.56 -9.13 2.85
CA ALA A 72 -27.42 -8.23 2.70
C ALA A 72 -26.46 -8.42 3.88
N PRO A 73 -25.13 -8.35 3.66
CA PRO A 73 -24.18 -8.33 4.75
C PRO A 73 -24.27 -7.03 5.54
N ASP A 74 -23.87 -7.12 6.80
CA ASP A 74 -23.86 -6.04 7.77
C ASP A 74 -22.68 -5.08 7.49
N SER A 75 -22.98 -3.82 7.15
CA SER A 75 -21.95 -2.78 6.94
C SER A 75 -21.26 -2.45 8.26
N LEU A 76 -19.93 -2.55 8.29
CA LEU A 76 -19.16 -2.27 9.50
C LEU A 76 -19.24 -0.79 9.89
N ASP A 77 -19.12 0.08 8.88
CA ASP A 77 -19.21 1.53 9.03
C ASP A 77 -20.56 1.95 9.62
N GLN A 78 -21.66 1.42 9.09
CA GLN A 78 -23.01 1.74 9.56
C GLN A 78 -23.26 1.27 11.00
N ILE A 79 -22.70 0.13 11.37
CA ILE A 79 -22.90 -0.47 12.70
C ILE A 79 -22.12 0.29 13.77
N MET A 80 -20.92 0.77 13.44
CA MET A 80 -20.03 1.40 14.41
C MET A 80 -19.92 2.92 14.30
N GLY A 81 -20.53 3.53 13.28
CA GLY A 81 -20.42 4.96 13.01
C GLY A 81 -18.99 5.39 12.68
N LEU A 82 -18.27 4.62 11.85
CA LEU A 82 -16.86 4.90 11.53
C LEU A 82 -16.69 6.15 10.66
N SER A 83 -17.73 6.62 9.97
CA SER A 83 -17.69 7.86 9.21
C SER A 83 -18.16 9.08 10.01
N GLU A 84 -18.59 8.88 11.26
CA GLU A 84 -19.17 9.93 12.10
C GLU A 84 -18.21 10.34 13.21
N GLY A 85 -18.30 11.60 13.64
CA GLY A 85 -17.58 12.11 14.81
C GLY A 85 -16.07 12.21 14.68
N ILE A 86 -15.50 12.20 13.46
CA ILE A 86 -14.05 12.27 13.24
C ILE A 86 -13.48 13.53 13.90
N GLY A 87 -14.08 14.71 13.70
CA GLY A 87 -13.66 15.96 14.33
C GLY A 87 -13.72 16.01 15.86
N GLU A 88 -14.35 15.02 16.51
CA GLU A 88 -14.47 14.92 17.97
C GLU A 88 -13.46 13.92 18.58
N LEU A 89 -12.72 13.18 17.75
CA LEU A 89 -11.74 12.19 18.21
C LEU A 89 -10.68 12.83 19.10
N LYS A 90 -10.38 12.17 20.22
CA LYS A 90 -9.33 12.52 21.18
C LYS A 90 -8.52 11.30 21.56
N GLY A 91 -7.19 11.39 21.50
CA GLY A 91 -6.29 10.28 21.79
C GLY A 91 -6.40 9.16 20.75
N THR A 92 -5.98 7.95 21.11
CA THR A 92 -6.00 6.79 20.21
C THR A 92 -7.16 5.87 20.54
N VAL A 93 -8.12 5.79 19.61
CA VAL A 93 -9.23 4.84 19.63
C VAL A 93 -8.86 3.67 18.74
N VAL A 94 -9.09 2.44 19.20
CA VAL A 94 -8.87 1.23 18.42
C VAL A 94 -10.10 0.35 18.49
N THR A 95 -10.43 -0.33 17.41
CA THR A 95 -11.47 -1.37 17.40
C THR A 95 -10.95 -2.66 18.05
N THR A 96 -11.86 -3.60 18.33
CA THR A 96 -11.54 -4.85 19.03
C THR A 96 -10.38 -5.62 18.40
N ALA A 97 -10.28 -5.70 17.07
CA ALA A 97 -9.19 -6.41 16.39
C ALA A 97 -7.93 -5.56 16.11
N ALA A 98 -8.03 -4.25 16.28
CA ALA A 98 -6.92 -3.32 16.12
C ALA A 98 -6.05 -3.19 17.38
N VAL A 99 -6.50 -3.72 18.53
CA VAL A 99 -5.68 -3.88 19.74
C VAL A 99 -4.41 -4.70 19.48
N ASP A 100 -3.48 -4.64 20.43
CA ASP A 100 -2.25 -5.44 20.37
C ASP A 100 -2.52 -6.92 20.15
N ILE A 101 -1.73 -7.52 19.25
CA ILE A 101 -1.87 -8.92 18.88
C ILE A 101 -1.66 -9.79 20.12
N THR A 102 -2.74 -10.39 20.61
CA THR A 102 -2.71 -11.46 21.60
C THR A 102 -3.06 -12.78 20.91
N SER A 103 -2.37 -13.86 21.28
CA SER A 103 -2.61 -15.17 20.68
C SER A 103 -4.02 -15.66 21.03
N SER A 104 -4.94 -15.66 20.06
CA SER A 104 -6.21 -16.35 20.21
C SER A 104 -6.48 -17.30 19.05
N GLU A 105 -7.05 -18.45 19.40
CA GLU A 105 -7.21 -19.63 18.57
C GLU A 105 -8.54 -19.59 17.81
N THR A 106 -8.51 -19.99 16.53
CA THR A 106 -9.58 -20.69 15.78
C THR A 106 -9.20 -20.88 14.30
N ILE A 107 -8.35 -20.00 13.74
CA ILE A 107 -7.80 -20.12 12.37
C ILE A 107 -6.41 -20.79 12.43
N VAL A 108 -5.75 -21.13 11.33
CA VAL A 108 -4.33 -21.56 11.37
C VAL A 108 -3.50 -20.75 10.39
N THR A 109 -2.42 -20.13 10.86
CA THR A 109 -1.42 -19.48 9.99
C THR A 109 -0.30 -20.45 9.66
N PHE A 110 0.11 -20.47 8.38
CA PHE A 110 1.22 -21.27 7.86
C PHE A 110 2.34 -20.37 7.36
N LYS A 111 3.58 -20.65 7.77
CA LYS A 111 4.76 -20.01 7.18
C LYS A 111 5.21 -20.75 5.92
N CYS A 112 5.34 -20.02 4.82
CA CYS A 112 5.79 -20.59 3.56
C CYS A 112 7.31 -20.80 3.57
N SER A 113 7.78 -22.03 3.45
CA SER A 113 9.21 -22.36 3.35
C SER A 113 9.85 -21.87 2.04
N GLY A 114 9.05 -21.61 1.01
CA GLY A 114 9.55 -21.15 -0.30
C GLY A 114 9.81 -19.65 -0.37
N CYS A 115 9.00 -18.82 0.29
CA CYS A 115 9.11 -17.36 0.21
C CYS A 115 8.91 -16.61 1.53
N GLY A 116 8.86 -17.31 2.66
CA GLY A 116 8.73 -16.72 4.00
C GLY A 116 7.34 -16.24 4.41
N ALA A 117 6.42 -16.06 3.46
CA ALA A 117 5.09 -15.47 3.70
C ALA A 117 4.20 -16.26 4.69
N GLU A 118 3.35 -15.56 5.43
CA GLU A 118 2.50 -16.11 6.49
C GLU A 118 1.02 -16.13 6.07
N VAL A 119 0.56 -17.30 5.64
CA VAL A 119 -0.76 -17.49 5.03
C VAL A 119 -1.73 -18.05 6.06
N VAL A 120 -2.80 -17.30 6.32
CA VAL A 120 -3.95 -17.67 7.15
C VAL A 120 -4.90 -18.53 6.35
N VAL A 121 -5.21 -19.71 6.88
CA VAL A 121 -6.07 -20.71 6.25
C VAL A 121 -7.13 -21.15 7.24
N ASP A 122 -8.38 -21.15 6.77
CA ASP A 122 -9.47 -21.83 7.48
C ASP A 122 -9.34 -23.35 7.29
N THR A 123 -8.89 -24.02 8.35
CA THR A 123 -8.68 -25.48 8.37
C THR A 123 -9.98 -26.27 8.48
N ALA A 124 -11.11 -25.64 8.79
CA ALA A 124 -12.42 -26.32 8.77
C ALA A 124 -12.86 -26.66 7.34
N HIS A 125 -12.43 -25.84 6.36
CA HIS A 125 -12.84 -25.99 4.95
C HIS A 125 -11.69 -26.39 4.01
N ASN A 126 -10.43 -26.19 4.40
CA ASN A 126 -9.27 -26.50 3.55
C ASN A 126 -8.25 -27.40 4.24
N LEU A 127 -8.09 -28.63 3.72
CA LEU A 127 -7.07 -29.59 4.17
C LEU A 127 -5.71 -29.42 3.47
N GLN A 128 -5.66 -28.63 2.40
CA GLN A 128 -4.44 -28.32 1.65
C GLN A 128 -4.45 -26.84 1.26
N ALA A 129 -3.35 -26.14 1.49
CA ALA A 129 -3.19 -24.74 1.11
C ALA A 129 -1.96 -24.56 0.23
N ARG A 130 -2.01 -23.56 -0.66
CA ARG A 130 -0.85 -23.12 -1.44
C ARG A 130 -0.58 -21.67 -1.11
N CYS A 131 0.70 -21.31 -1.00
CA CYS A 131 1.10 -19.93 -0.82
C CYS A 131 0.73 -19.12 -2.06
N HIS A 132 0.00 -18.02 -1.90
CA HIS A 132 -0.40 -17.18 -3.02
C HIS A 132 0.75 -16.36 -3.63
N TRP A 133 1.85 -16.18 -2.89
CA TRP A 133 3.02 -15.46 -3.37
C TRP A 133 3.90 -16.31 -4.27
N CYS A 134 4.29 -17.51 -3.83
CA CYS A 134 5.26 -18.35 -4.56
C CYS A 134 4.68 -19.69 -5.04
N LYS A 135 3.39 -19.94 -4.77
CA LYS A 135 2.66 -21.15 -5.18
C LYS A 135 3.18 -22.45 -4.57
N HIS A 136 4.04 -22.36 -3.56
CA HIS A 136 4.51 -23.50 -2.78
C HIS A 136 3.35 -24.12 -1.99
N THR A 137 3.28 -25.45 -1.95
CA THR A 137 2.27 -26.15 -1.16
C THR A 137 2.65 -26.07 0.32
N LEU A 138 1.72 -25.61 1.14
CA LEU A 138 1.90 -25.45 2.58
C LEU A 138 1.56 -26.78 3.26
N SER A 139 2.38 -27.17 4.24
CA SER A 139 2.22 -28.39 5.04
C SER A 139 1.83 -28.04 6.47
N VAL A 140 1.10 -28.95 7.15
CA VAL A 140 0.66 -28.81 8.55
C VAL A 140 1.84 -28.52 9.50
N ASN A 141 3.04 -29.00 9.15
CA ASN A 141 4.27 -28.79 9.91
C ASN A 141 4.75 -27.33 9.95
N ASN A 142 4.20 -26.43 9.12
CA ASN A 142 4.59 -25.03 9.06
C ASN A 142 3.64 -24.10 9.85
N LYS A 143 2.82 -24.67 10.74
CA LYS A 143 1.87 -23.90 11.56
C LYS A 143 2.62 -22.94 12.50
N ILE A 144 2.11 -21.72 12.61
CA ILE A 144 2.53 -20.71 13.60
C ILE A 144 1.31 -20.19 14.36
N ASP A 145 1.53 -19.49 15.48
CA ASP A 145 0.47 -18.89 16.28
C ASP A 145 -0.26 -17.79 15.48
N ASN A 146 -1.60 -17.79 15.57
CA ASN A 146 -2.43 -16.85 14.83
C ASN A 146 -2.30 -15.42 15.33
N GLY A 147 -2.67 -14.48 14.47
CA GLY A 147 -2.83 -13.08 14.82
C GLY A 147 -4.26 -12.79 15.28
N ALA A 148 -4.54 -11.50 15.48
CA ALA A 148 -5.90 -11.04 15.73
C ALA A 148 -6.82 -11.32 14.53
N VAL A 149 -8.03 -11.81 14.80
CA VAL A 149 -9.12 -11.90 13.81
C VAL A 149 -9.56 -10.47 13.49
N PRO A 150 -9.62 -10.02 12.22
CA PRO A 150 -9.91 -8.63 11.85
C PRO A 150 -11.37 -8.24 12.18
N ASP A 151 -11.65 -6.93 12.28
CA ASP A 151 -13.01 -6.41 12.50
C ASP A 151 -13.86 -6.47 11.24
N GLY A 152 -13.24 -6.19 10.10
CA GLY A 152 -13.90 -6.05 8.81
C GLY A 152 -13.24 -6.82 7.66
N ILE A 153 -14.03 -7.09 6.64
CA ILE A 153 -13.55 -7.60 5.36
C ILE A 153 -14.24 -6.87 4.22
N LEU A 154 -13.50 -6.55 3.17
CA LEU A 154 -14.05 -5.95 1.96
C LEU A 154 -14.24 -7.05 0.91
N PRO A 155 -15.47 -7.49 0.57
CA PRO A 155 -15.66 -8.66 -0.28
C PRO A 155 -15.17 -8.44 -1.72
N PHE A 156 -14.69 -9.49 -2.39
CA PHE A 156 -14.39 -9.42 -3.82
C PHE A 156 -15.62 -9.04 -4.65
N THR A 157 -15.44 -8.16 -5.63
CA THR A 157 -16.42 -7.90 -6.70
C THR A 157 -15.86 -8.18 -8.08
N VAL A 158 -14.54 -8.03 -8.25
CA VAL A 158 -13.82 -8.46 -9.45
C VAL A 158 -13.65 -9.97 -9.38
N THR A 159 -14.26 -10.69 -10.30
CA THR A 159 -14.19 -12.15 -10.35
C THR A 159 -12.81 -12.63 -10.80
N LYS A 160 -12.47 -13.89 -10.51
CA LYS A 160 -11.22 -14.50 -10.97
C LYS A 160 -11.02 -14.38 -12.48
N GLN A 161 -12.08 -14.59 -13.27
CA GLN A 161 -12.02 -14.52 -14.73
C GLN A 161 -11.71 -13.10 -15.22
N GLN A 162 -12.29 -12.08 -14.58
CA GLN A 162 -11.99 -10.69 -14.89
C GLN A 162 -10.53 -10.36 -14.54
N ALA A 163 -10.06 -10.79 -13.37
CA ALA A 163 -8.67 -10.59 -12.94
C ALA A 163 -7.67 -11.29 -13.88
N MET A 164 -7.97 -12.50 -14.35
CA MET A 164 -7.16 -13.21 -15.35
C MET A 164 -7.04 -12.42 -16.66
N ALA A 165 -8.14 -11.83 -17.14
CA ALA A 165 -8.12 -11.00 -18.35
C ALA A 165 -7.26 -9.74 -18.14
N LEU A 166 -7.42 -9.06 -17.00
CA LEU A 166 -6.67 -7.86 -16.63
C LEU A 166 -5.16 -8.12 -16.54
N ILE A 167 -4.73 -9.20 -15.87
CA ILE A 167 -3.32 -9.59 -15.79
C ILE A 167 -2.77 -9.96 -17.18
N SER A 168 -3.56 -10.66 -18.00
CA SER A 168 -3.16 -11.02 -19.37
C SER A 168 -2.93 -9.80 -20.24
N GLU A 169 -3.82 -8.80 -20.17
CA GLU A 169 -3.67 -7.53 -20.87
C GLU A 169 -2.44 -6.77 -20.38
N PHE A 170 -2.26 -6.67 -19.06
CA PHE A 170 -1.13 -5.99 -18.44
C PHE A 170 0.22 -6.60 -18.86
N ALA A 171 0.31 -7.93 -18.87
CA ALA A 171 1.48 -8.63 -19.35
C ALA A 171 1.65 -8.45 -20.87
N GLY A 172 0.57 -8.57 -21.64
CA GLY A 172 0.54 -8.43 -23.10
C GLY A 172 1.12 -7.10 -23.59
N LYS A 173 0.79 -5.98 -22.93
CA LYS A 173 1.33 -4.64 -23.25
C LYS A 173 2.86 -4.56 -23.14
N ARG A 174 3.49 -5.46 -22.38
CA ARG A 174 4.95 -5.48 -22.11
C ARG A 174 5.68 -6.61 -22.83
N LYS A 175 4.99 -7.37 -23.70
CA LYS A 175 5.46 -8.62 -24.35
C LYS A 175 6.78 -8.49 -25.11
N ALA A 176 7.10 -7.30 -25.63
CA ALA A 176 8.32 -7.07 -26.40
C ALA A 176 9.60 -7.30 -25.58
N TYR A 177 9.59 -6.96 -24.29
CA TYR A 177 10.78 -6.96 -23.44
C TYR A 177 10.69 -7.95 -22.27
N GLN A 178 9.71 -8.85 -22.25
CA GLN A 178 9.59 -9.86 -21.19
C GLN A 178 10.79 -10.81 -21.16
N HIS A 179 11.19 -11.21 -19.96
CA HIS A 179 12.14 -12.30 -19.76
C HIS A 179 11.59 -13.60 -20.38
N PRO A 180 12.40 -14.40 -21.10
CA PRO A 180 11.93 -15.60 -21.79
C PRO A 180 11.26 -16.62 -20.86
N GLU A 181 11.81 -16.83 -19.66
CA GLU A 181 11.26 -17.77 -18.67
C GLU A 181 9.90 -17.31 -18.14
N PHE A 182 9.74 -16.02 -17.88
CA PHE A 182 8.44 -15.45 -17.51
C PHE A 182 7.44 -15.72 -18.63
N ARG A 183 7.79 -15.40 -19.87
CA ARG A 183 6.91 -15.61 -21.02
C ARG A 183 6.53 -17.08 -21.25
N ALA A 184 7.44 -18.01 -20.99
CA ALA A 184 7.19 -19.44 -21.15
C ALA A 184 6.34 -20.05 -20.03
N SER A 185 6.47 -19.52 -18.81
CA SER A 185 5.78 -20.03 -17.61
C SER A 185 4.51 -19.25 -17.25
N PHE A 186 4.28 -18.09 -17.88
CA PHE A 186 3.14 -17.23 -17.60
C PHE A 186 1.82 -17.92 -17.93
N LYS A 187 1.04 -18.16 -16.88
CA LYS A 187 -0.27 -18.83 -16.92
C LYS A 187 -1.25 -18.03 -16.06
N PRO A 188 -2.11 -17.19 -16.66
CA PRO A 188 -3.04 -16.33 -15.93
C PRO A 188 -3.93 -17.08 -14.94
N GLU A 189 -4.22 -18.36 -15.22
CA GLU A 189 -5.08 -19.23 -14.39
C GLU A 189 -4.53 -19.45 -12.98
N ASN A 190 -3.20 -19.29 -12.82
CA ASN A 190 -2.49 -19.43 -11.55
C ASN A 190 -2.58 -18.18 -10.66
N ILE A 191 -3.43 -17.21 -11.01
CA ILE A 191 -3.80 -16.10 -10.13
C ILE A 191 -4.53 -16.63 -8.89
N MET A 192 -4.24 -16.05 -7.73
CA MET A 192 -4.83 -16.43 -6.44
C MET A 192 -5.48 -15.21 -5.81
N GLY A 193 -6.68 -15.41 -5.23
CA GLY A 193 -7.37 -14.36 -4.50
C GLY A 193 -6.90 -14.35 -3.04
N VAL A 194 -6.56 -13.18 -2.55
CA VAL A 194 -5.88 -12.98 -1.27
C VAL A 194 -6.51 -11.81 -0.55
N TYR A 195 -6.85 -12.01 0.71
CA TYR A 195 -7.17 -10.95 1.64
C TYR A 195 -5.90 -10.50 2.36
N MET A 196 -5.49 -9.24 2.14
CA MET A 196 -4.32 -8.66 2.80
C MET A 196 -4.74 -7.80 4.00
N PRO A 197 -3.95 -7.81 5.10
CA PRO A 197 -4.26 -7.11 6.34
C PRO A 197 -3.93 -5.62 6.26
N TYR A 198 -4.95 -4.79 6.37
CA TYR A 198 -4.82 -3.35 6.49
C TYR A 198 -5.44 -2.84 7.78
N MET A 199 -5.11 -1.61 8.12
CA MET A 199 -5.93 -0.79 9.00
C MET A 199 -6.49 0.39 8.20
N THR A 200 -7.76 0.74 8.45
CA THR A 200 -8.25 2.08 8.12
C THR A 200 -8.04 2.99 9.32
N VAL A 201 -7.61 4.22 9.05
CA VAL A 201 -7.28 5.19 10.08
C VAL A 201 -8.01 6.48 9.82
N ASP A 202 -8.85 6.86 10.76
CA ASP A 202 -9.43 8.20 10.81
C ASP A 202 -8.52 9.10 11.64
N GLY A 203 -8.39 10.35 11.23
CA GLY A 203 -7.52 11.33 11.88
C GLY A 203 -8.22 12.68 12.07
N ASN A 204 -8.30 13.13 13.32
CA ASN A 204 -8.59 14.52 13.66
C ASN A 204 -7.26 15.25 13.87
N VAL A 205 -6.85 16.03 12.89
CA VAL A 205 -5.51 16.62 12.88
C VAL A 205 -5.55 18.13 12.79
N HIS A 206 -4.58 18.75 13.45
CA HIS A 206 -4.22 20.15 13.26
C HIS A 206 -2.85 20.21 12.60
N VAL A 207 -2.72 21.01 11.55
CA VAL A 207 -1.49 21.12 10.77
C VAL A 207 -1.10 22.58 10.62
N LEU A 208 0.16 22.87 10.88
CA LEU A 208 0.80 24.15 10.60
C LEU A 208 1.87 23.94 9.54
N LEU A 209 1.78 24.68 8.43
CA LEU A 209 2.74 24.68 7.33
C LEU A 209 3.29 26.10 7.15
N GLU A 210 4.60 26.26 7.21
CA GLU A 210 5.29 27.52 6.98
C GLU A 210 6.42 27.34 5.96
N GLY A 211 6.61 28.34 5.10
CA GLY A 211 7.68 28.31 4.10
C GLY A 211 7.64 29.47 3.14
N GLU A 212 8.26 29.31 1.99
CA GLU A 212 8.41 30.35 0.98
C GLU A 212 7.70 29.98 -0.32
N GLY A 213 6.81 30.87 -0.77
CA GLY A 213 6.11 30.76 -2.04
C GLY A 213 6.64 31.76 -3.06
N GLU A 214 6.89 31.29 -4.28
CA GLU A 214 7.40 32.12 -5.37
C GLU A 214 6.31 32.46 -6.38
N ILE A 215 6.27 33.74 -6.79
CA ILE A 215 5.45 34.20 -7.92
C ILE A 215 6.38 34.69 -9.02
N LEU A 216 6.34 34.07 -10.20
CA LEU A 216 7.12 34.50 -11.35
C LEU A 216 6.65 35.88 -11.83
N ARG A 217 7.58 36.83 -11.93
CA ARG A 217 7.31 38.17 -12.47
C ARG A 217 7.73 38.33 -13.90
N ARG A 218 8.95 37.89 -14.22
CA ARG A 218 9.49 37.97 -15.57
C ARG A 218 10.53 36.88 -15.82
N THR A 219 10.58 36.46 -17.08
CA THR A 219 11.61 35.57 -17.60
C THR A 219 12.44 36.38 -18.59
N GLU A 220 13.75 36.38 -18.41
CA GLU A 220 14.70 37.15 -19.22
C GLU A 220 15.68 36.19 -19.89
N ARG A 221 15.68 36.14 -21.23
CA ARG A 221 16.68 35.38 -21.98
C ARG A 221 17.92 36.25 -22.16
N VAL A 222 18.97 35.93 -21.41
CA VAL A 222 20.23 36.70 -21.37
C VAL A 222 21.16 36.28 -22.51
N SER A 223 21.13 35.01 -22.90
CA SER A 223 21.85 34.49 -24.07
C SER A 223 21.15 33.24 -24.62
N ASP A 224 21.70 32.66 -25.68
CA ASP A 224 21.15 31.40 -26.21
C ASP A 224 21.20 30.23 -25.24
N LYS A 225 22.06 30.32 -24.21
CA LYS A 225 22.29 29.28 -23.21
C LYS A 225 21.83 29.68 -21.79
N GLU A 226 21.39 30.92 -21.58
CA GLU A 226 21.04 31.42 -20.24
C GLU A 226 19.67 32.10 -20.24
N THR A 227 18.82 31.66 -19.32
CA THR A 227 17.53 32.29 -19.02
C THR A 227 17.48 32.57 -17.52
N ARG A 228 17.25 33.83 -17.16
CA ARG A 228 17.09 34.28 -15.78
C ARG A 228 15.61 34.40 -15.45
N TYR A 229 15.25 33.89 -14.27
CA TYR A 229 13.89 33.97 -13.73
C TYR A 229 13.90 34.96 -12.58
N HIS A 230 13.06 35.98 -12.68
CA HIS A 230 12.87 36.95 -11.60
C HIS A 230 11.52 36.65 -10.94
N ALA A 231 11.55 36.27 -9.68
CA ALA A 231 10.38 35.90 -8.90
C ALA A 231 10.33 36.70 -7.60
N ASP A 232 9.11 37.02 -7.16
CA ASP A 232 8.87 37.56 -5.83
C ASP A 232 8.72 36.40 -4.85
N VAL A 233 9.42 36.48 -3.72
CA VAL A 233 9.36 35.48 -2.65
C VAL A 233 8.47 36.00 -1.53
N TYR A 234 7.53 35.17 -1.08
CA TYR A 234 6.60 35.49 0.01
C TYR A 234 6.72 34.45 1.11
N ALA A 235 6.72 34.89 2.37
CA ALA A 235 6.47 33.99 3.48
C ALA A 235 5.01 33.51 3.42
N VAL A 236 4.82 32.20 3.44
CA VAL A 236 3.51 31.54 3.37
C VAL A 236 3.32 30.74 4.65
N LYS A 237 2.23 31.03 5.35
CA LYS A 237 1.76 30.26 6.51
C LYS A 237 0.37 29.71 6.22
N ARG A 238 0.14 28.43 6.50
CA ARG A 238 -1.17 27.79 6.48
C ARG A 238 -1.36 27.04 7.78
N ASP A 239 -2.48 27.32 8.42
CA ASP A 239 -2.87 26.80 9.71
C ASP A 239 -4.29 26.24 9.52
N LEU A 240 -4.45 24.94 9.68
CA LEU A 240 -5.70 24.25 9.36
C LEU A 240 -5.97 23.08 10.30
N ASP A 241 -7.25 22.89 10.57
CA ASP A 241 -7.79 21.64 11.07
C ASP A 241 -8.29 20.80 9.89
N ALA A 242 -8.02 19.50 9.93
CA ALA A 242 -8.47 18.56 8.92
C ALA A 242 -9.00 17.27 9.55
N GLU A 243 -10.08 16.77 8.96
CA GLU A 243 -10.62 15.44 9.22
C GLU A 243 -10.19 14.53 8.08
N ILE A 244 -9.47 13.47 8.44
CA ILE A 244 -9.00 12.46 7.50
C ILE A 244 -9.82 11.22 7.73
N ASP A 245 -10.47 10.77 6.67
CA ASP A 245 -11.43 9.67 6.69
C ASP A 245 -10.85 8.47 5.94
N ASP A 246 -10.75 7.34 6.63
CA ASP A 246 -10.28 6.05 6.11
C ASP A 246 -8.93 6.05 5.36
N LEU A 247 -7.86 6.58 5.98
CA LEU A 247 -6.52 6.35 5.45
C LEU A 247 -6.17 4.85 5.54
N ILE A 248 -5.89 4.23 4.40
CA ILE A 248 -5.53 2.80 4.33
C ILE A 248 -4.03 2.63 4.63
N VAL A 249 -3.71 1.82 5.62
CA VAL A 249 -2.34 1.51 6.05
C VAL A 249 -2.12 0.01 6.03
N GLU A 250 -1.11 -0.46 5.28
CA GLU A 250 -0.71 -1.87 5.24
C GLU A 250 -0.13 -2.31 6.58
N THR A 251 -0.51 -3.50 7.05
CA THR A 251 -0.12 -4.00 8.38
C THR A 251 0.57 -5.36 8.36
N SER A 252 1.14 -5.74 7.22
CA SER A 252 2.16 -6.78 7.10
C SER A 252 3.58 -6.18 7.06
N ALA A 253 4.42 -6.53 8.04
CA ALA A 253 5.80 -6.06 8.22
C ALA A 253 6.68 -6.42 7.02
N ASP A 254 6.49 -7.62 6.48
CA ASP A 254 7.21 -8.03 5.28
C ASP A 254 6.80 -7.21 4.06
N LYS A 255 5.52 -6.82 3.95
CA LYS A 255 4.95 -6.20 2.74
C LYS A 255 4.99 -4.67 2.76
N ILE A 256 5.02 -4.06 3.94
CA ILE A 256 5.19 -2.60 4.07
C ILE A 256 6.57 -2.14 3.58
N ASN A 257 7.58 -3.02 3.63
CA ASN A 257 8.92 -2.71 3.12
C ASN A 257 8.96 -2.76 1.58
N ILE A 258 8.78 -1.59 0.95
CA ILE A 258 8.83 -1.41 -0.50
C ILE A 258 10.24 -1.58 -1.10
N HIS A 259 11.29 -1.61 -0.27
CA HIS A 259 12.69 -1.76 -0.67
C HIS A 259 13.20 -3.20 -0.50
N SER A 260 12.30 -4.17 -0.40
CA SER A 260 12.66 -5.59 -0.35
C SER A 260 13.60 -5.98 -1.50
N THR A 261 14.66 -6.71 -1.16
CA THR A 261 15.60 -7.27 -2.14
C THR A 261 15.20 -8.66 -2.62
N GLU A 262 14.21 -9.27 -1.96
CA GLU A 262 13.72 -10.63 -2.23
C GLU A 262 12.40 -10.63 -3.00
N SER A 263 11.67 -9.51 -2.98
CA SER A 263 10.32 -9.41 -3.54
C SER A 263 9.96 -7.99 -4.00
N THR A 264 8.97 -7.89 -4.89
CA THR A 264 8.50 -6.60 -5.46
C THR A 264 7.29 -6.06 -4.69
N ASN A 265 7.47 -5.83 -3.39
CA ASN A 265 6.39 -5.39 -2.48
C ASN A 265 5.84 -4.01 -2.83
N ASN A 266 6.63 -3.17 -3.50
CA ASN A 266 6.23 -1.85 -3.99
C ASN A 266 4.97 -1.86 -4.88
N ILE A 267 4.56 -3.03 -5.38
CA ILE A 267 3.35 -3.22 -6.18
C ILE A 267 2.06 -3.24 -5.34
N ILE A 268 2.14 -3.64 -4.07
CA ILE A 268 0.97 -3.91 -3.21
C ILE A 268 0.19 -2.63 -2.90
N ASN A 269 0.86 -1.59 -2.42
CA ASN A 269 0.18 -0.31 -2.15
C ASN A 269 -0.08 0.52 -3.43
N ALA A 270 0.43 0.08 -4.58
CA ALA A 270 0.23 0.77 -5.85
C ALA A 270 -1.13 0.47 -6.51
N ILE A 271 -1.88 -0.50 -5.99
CA ILE A 271 -3.25 -0.81 -6.45
C ILE A 271 -4.34 -0.10 -5.63
N LEU A 272 -3.95 0.73 -4.65
CA LEU A 272 -4.85 1.63 -3.92
C LEU A 272 -5.45 2.70 -4.85
N PRO A 273 -6.64 3.26 -4.52
CA PRO A 273 -7.43 3.04 -3.30
C PRO A 273 -8.43 1.87 -3.40
N PHE A 274 -8.91 1.42 -2.24
CA PHE A 274 -10.08 0.53 -2.11
C PHE A 274 -11.30 1.35 -1.67
N ASP A 275 -12.50 0.84 -1.98
CA ASP A 275 -13.78 1.41 -1.55
C ASP A 275 -14.17 0.92 -0.14
N VAL A 276 -13.38 1.32 0.83
CA VAL A 276 -13.45 0.90 2.24
C VAL A 276 -14.77 1.21 2.94
N LYS A 277 -15.58 2.13 2.42
CA LYS A 277 -16.97 2.36 2.88
C LYS A 277 -17.90 1.14 2.70
N ASN A 278 -17.52 0.19 1.85
CA ASN A 278 -18.26 -1.06 1.62
C ASN A 278 -17.69 -2.23 2.44
N ILE A 279 -16.86 -1.96 3.44
CA ILE A 279 -16.37 -2.99 4.37
C ILE A 279 -17.56 -3.50 5.17
N VAL A 280 -17.69 -4.83 5.18
CA VAL A 280 -18.68 -5.53 5.98
C VAL A 280 -17.98 -6.14 7.19
N ARG A 281 -18.77 -6.48 8.21
CA ARG A 281 -18.22 -7.18 9.37
C ARG A 281 -17.52 -8.47 8.94
N PHE A 282 -16.38 -8.77 9.55
CA PHE A 282 -15.64 -9.99 9.24
C PHE A 282 -16.49 -11.24 9.47
N ASP A 283 -16.38 -12.16 8.52
CA ASP A 283 -16.94 -13.51 8.57
C ASP A 283 -15.98 -14.46 7.84
N ALA A 284 -15.66 -15.59 8.48
CA ALA A 284 -14.74 -16.58 7.93
C ALA A 284 -15.25 -17.22 6.64
N GLY A 285 -16.56 -17.25 6.40
CA GLY A 285 -17.19 -17.72 5.17
C GLY A 285 -16.80 -16.92 3.92
N TYR A 286 -16.31 -15.68 4.07
CA TYR A 286 -15.72 -14.93 2.96
C TYR A 286 -14.37 -15.48 2.47
N LEU A 287 -13.62 -16.19 3.33
CA LEU A 287 -12.38 -16.86 2.92
C LEU A 287 -12.71 -18.11 2.08
N GLY A 288 -13.69 -18.90 2.55
CA GLY A 288 -14.14 -20.11 1.88
C GLY A 288 -12.99 -21.04 1.48
N SER A 289 -13.13 -21.73 0.34
CA SER A 289 -12.06 -22.54 -0.25
C SER A 289 -11.26 -21.84 -1.34
N GLU A 290 -11.74 -20.69 -1.83
CA GLU A 290 -11.18 -20.01 -2.99
C GLU A 290 -10.16 -18.94 -2.63
N TYR A 291 -10.31 -18.33 -1.44
CA TYR A 291 -9.51 -17.21 -0.99
C TYR A 291 -8.60 -17.59 0.17
N SER A 292 -7.38 -17.06 0.13
CA SER A 292 -6.46 -17.11 1.28
C SER A 292 -6.41 -15.75 1.97
N SER A 293 -5.97 -15.70 3.22
CA SER A 293 -5.71 -14.43 3.92
C SER A 293 -4.25 -14.38 4.35
N GLU A 294 -3.67 -13.21 4.47
CA GLU A 294 -2.43 -13.00 5.24
C GLU A 294 -2.79 -12.56 6.66
N LYS A 295 -1.85 -12.71 7.59
CA LYS A 295 -2.00 -12.30 9.00
C LYS A 295 -1.43 -10.89 9.19
N ARG A 296 -2.11 -10.09 10.04
CA ARG A 296 -1.54 -8.85 10.60
C ARG A 296 -0.44 -9.17 11.61
N ASP A 297 0.72 -8.54 11.46
CA ASP A 297 1.89 -8.70 12.34
C ASP A 297 2.41 -7.36 12.90
N LEU A 298 1.85 -6.22 12.48
CA LEU A 298 2.14 -4.89 13.02
C LEU A 298 0.99 -4.36 13.89
N ASN A 299 1.33 -3.82 15.07
CA ASN A 299 0.42 -3.02 15.90
C ASN A 299 0.42 -1.54 15.51
N VAL A 300 -0.55 -0.79 16.02
CA VAL A 300 -0.76 0.65 15.75
C VAL A 300 0.52 1.46 15.99
N GLU A 301 1.27 1.17 17.05
CA GLU A 301 2.50 1.90 17.42
C GLU A 301 3.57 1.83 16.33
N HIS A 302 3.59 0.74 15.55
CA HIS A 302 4.56 0.54 14.48
C HIS A 302 4.20 1.32 13.21
N VAL A 303 2.91 1.60 12.99
CA VAL A 303 2.39 2.19 11.76
C VAL A 303 1.85 3.62 11.93
N GLN A 304 1.69 4.10 13.17
CA GLN A 304 1.24 5.47 13.46
C GLN A 304 2.14 6.55 12.83
N GLY A 305 3.45 6.34 12.81
CA GLY A 305 4.39 7.28 12.20
C GLY A 305 4.22 7.36 10.67
N TYR A 306 3.91 6.23 10.04
CA TYR A 306 3.57 6.18 8.62
C TYR A 306 2.26 6.93 8.35
N ALA A 307 1.21 6.65 9.14
CA ALA A 307 -0.06 7.36 9.02
C ALA A 307 0.10 8.88 9.20
N ALA A 308 0.88 9.33 10.19
CA ALA A 308 1.19 10.73 10.44
C ALA A 308 1.84 11.44 9.22
N GLN A 309 2.81 10.80 8.57
CA GLN A 309 3.42 11.35 7.34
C GLN A 309 2.43 11.46 6.18
N HIS A 310 1.51 10.50 6.07
CA HIS A 310 0.43 10.54 5.08
C HIS A 310 -0.60 11.61 5.42
N PHE A 311 -0.92 11.84 6.69
CA PHE A 311 -1.78 12.95 7.14
C PHE A 311 -1.20 14.30 6.74
N LEU A 312 0.10 14.52 6.97
CA LEU A 312 0.79 15.73 6.48
C LEU A 312 0.69 15.87 4.97
N THR A 313 0.87 14.78 4.22
CA THR A 313 0.76 14.81 2.75
C THR A 313 -0.65 15.18 2.28
N ILE A 314 -1.68 14.64 2.94
CA ILE A 314 -3.08 14.99 2.68
C ILE A 314 -3.33 16.47 2.99
N ALA A 315 -2.84 16.96 4.14
CA ALA A 315 -2.98 18.36 4.53
C ALA A 315 -2.28 19.32 3.54
N ARG A 316 -1.06 18.99 3.08
CA ARG A 316 -0.37 19.76 2.01
C ARG A 316 -1.21 19.80 0.73
N ASN A 317 -1.84 18.69 0.36
CA ASN A 317 -2.70 18.67 -0.82
C ASN A 317 -3.99 19.46 -0.61
N ALA A 318 -4.56 19.47 0.60
CA ALA A 318 -5.76 20.24 0.93
C ALA A 318 -5.53 21.76 0.80
N VAL A 319 -4.35 22.26 1.19
CA VAL A 319 -4.04 23.70 1.07
C VAL A 319 -3.69 24.14 -0.36
N LYS A 320 -3.47 23.19 -1.29
CA LYS A 320 -2.99 23.46 -2.65
C LYS A 320 -3.85 24.47 -3.40
N GLU A 321 -5.17 24.43 -3.20
CA GLU A 321 -6.11 25.37 -3.80
C GLU A 321 -5.86 26.81 -3.33
N SER A 322 -5.64 26.99 -2.02
CA SER A 322 -5.36 28.29 -1.38
C SER A 322 -3.98 28.87 -1.72
N THR A 323 -3.13 28.07 -2.38
CA THR A 323 -1.75 28.42 -2.71
C THR A 323 -1.49 28.46 -4.22
N LYS A 324 -2.53 28.37 -5.05
CA LYS A 324 -2.40 28.38 -6.53
C LYS A 324 -1.68 29.59 -7.11
N GLN A 325 -1.68 30.71 -6.40
CA GLN A 325 -1.01 31.95 -6.84
C GLN A 325 0.53 31.83 -6.90
N TYR A 326 1.12 30.88 -6.17
CA TYR A 326 2.56 30.61 -6.19
C TYR A 326 2.89 29.64 -7.32
N ASP A 327 2.99 30.18 -8.53
CA ASP A 327 3.10 29.43 -9.79
C ASP A 327 4.43 28.65 -9.95
N ARG A 328 5.46 29.05 -9.20
CA ARG A 328 6.73 28.31 -9.10
C ARG A 328 6.76 27.30 -7.97
N GLY A 329 5.67 27.18 -7.21
CA GLY A 329 5.52 26.29 -6.07
C GLY A 329 5.83 26.96 -4.75
N ILE A 330 5.65 26.18 -3.68
CA ILE A 330 6.02 26.54 -2.31
C ILE A 330 7.05 25.54 -1.83
N ARG A 331 8.12 26.05 -1.23
CA ARG A 331 9.06 25.26 -0.43
C ARG A 331 8.66 25.38 1.03
N TRP A 332 8.01 24.34 1.56
CA TRP A 332 7.71 24.24 2.98
C TRP A 332 9.02 24.04 3.75
N GLU A 333 9.24 24.87 4.77
CA GLU A 333 10.44 24.84 5.61
C GLU A 333 10.14 24.29 7.00
N TYR A 334 8.93 24.55 7.49
CA TYR A 334 8.46 24.06 8.78
C TYR A 334 7.08 23.44 8.63
N GLU A 335 6.93 22.25 9.20
CA GLU A 335 5.71 21.49 9.19
C GLU A 335 5.50 20.87 10.57
N GLU A 336 4.35 21.18 11.17
CA GLU A 336 3.93 20.63 12.44
C GLU A 336 2.61 19.89 12.26
N LEU A 337 2.53 18.68 12.80
CA LEU A 337 1.33 17.86 12.85
C LEU A 337 0.98 17.58 14.31
N ASN A 338 -0.20 18.02 14.72
CA ASN A 338 -0.79 17.64 15.99
C ASN A 338 -2.02 16.74 15.72
N VAL A 339 -1.88 15.45 16.03
CA VAL A 339 -2.98 14.49 15.95
C VAL A 339 -3.81 14.60 17.24
N LYS A 340 -4.94 15.30 17.18
CA LYS A 340 -5.85 15.46 18.33
C LYS A 340 -6.44 14.11 18.73
N GLY A 341 -6.81 13.31 17.73
CA GLY A 341 -7.22 11.93 17.92
C GLY A 341 -7.18 11.11 16.64
N SER A 342 -7.12 9.80 16.80
CA SER A 342 -7.16 8.84 15.70
C SER A 342 -8.01 7.63 16.05
N ARG A 343 -8.65 7.02 15.05
CA ARG A 343 -9.40 5.77 15.19
C ARG A 343 -8.85 4.74 14.22
N TRP A 344 -8.48 3.57 14.73
CA TRP A 344 -7.87 2.50 13.97
C TRP A 344 -8.80 1.30 13.89
N THR A 345 -9.09 0.84 12.67
CA THR A 345 -9.95 -0.33 12.41
C THR A 345 -9.19 -1.39 11.63
N SER A 346 -9.15 -2.64 12.11
CA SER A 346 -8.44 -3.73 11.41
C SER A 346 -9.33 -4.39 10.35
N VAL A 347 -8.84 -4.44 9.11
CA VAL A 347 -9.64 -4.87 7.97
C VAL A 347 -8.85 -5.75 7.00
N LEU A 348 -9.56 -6.59 6.25
CA LEU A 348 -9.00 -7.39 5.17
C LEU A 348 -9.43 -6.86 3.80
N LEU A 349 -8.47 -6.54 2.94
CA LEU A 349 -8.74 -6.01 1.60
C LEU A 349 -8.44 -7.04 0.48
N PRO A 350 -9.29 -7.14 -0.55
CA PRO A 350 -9.26 -8.21 -1.53
C PRO A 350 -8.29 -7.88 -2.68
N VAL A 351 -7.31 -8.75 -2.91
CA VAL A 351 -6.30 -8.60 -3.95
C VAL A 351 -6.12 -9.90 -4.72
N TRP A 352 -6.14 -9.80 -6.04
CA TRP A 352 -5.71 -10.90 -6.89
C TRP A 352 -4.21 -10.82 -7.13
N LEU A 353 -3.48 -11.87 -6.75
CA LEU A 353 -2.03 -11.93 -6.83
C LEU A 353 -1.55 -13.00 -7.80
N TYR A 354 -0.58 -12.62 -8.63
CA TYR A 354 0.21 -13.53 -9.44
C TYR A 354 1.69 -13.35 -9.12
N GLY A 355 2.32 -14.39 -8.58
CA GLY A 355 3.77 -14.43 -8.37
C GLY A 355 4.54 -15.21 -9.42
N PHE A 356 5.73 -14.71 -9.75
CA PHE A 356 6.75 -15.35 -10.56
C PHE A 356 8.12 -15.22 -9.86
N VAL A 357 8.82 -16.34 -9.65
CA VAL A 357 10.16 -16.33 -9.04
C VAL A 357 11.21 -16.33 -10.15
N GLU A 358 12.03 -15.28 -10.20
CA GLU A 358 13.20 -15.19 -11.06
C GLU A 358 14.44 -15.63 -10.25
N THR A 359 15.23 -16.57 -10.78
CA THR A 359 16.54 -16.89 -10.17
C THR A 359 17.62 -16.15 -10.93
N ARG A 360 18.28 -15.19 -10.26
CA ARG A 360 19.29 -14.31 -10.85
C ARG A 360 20.59 -14.37 -10.06
N GLY A 361 21.63 -14.91 -10.68
CA GLY A 361 22.98 -14.94 -10.08
C GLY A 361 23.02 -15.64 -8.72
N GLY A 362 22.21 -16.70 -8.53
CA GLY A 362 22.10 -17.43 -7.27
C GLY A 362 21.13 -16.82 -6.24
N ARG A 363 20.55 -15.64 -6.51
CA ARG A 363 19.49 -15.04 -5.67
C ARG A 363 18.12 -15.23 -6.31
N GLN A 364 17.11 -15.49 -5.50
CA GLN A 364 15.72 -15.57 -5.95
C GLN A 364 15.03 -14.23 -5.69
N ILE A 365 14.34 -13.70 -6.70
CA ILE A 365 13.55 -12.48 -6.60
C ILE A 365 12.13 -12.81 -7.05
N THR A 366 11.14 -12.47 -6.22
CA THR A 366 9.74 -12.70 -6.54
C THR A 366 9.09 -11.45 -7.16
N HIS A 367 8.68 -11.60 -8.41
CA HIS A 367 7.93 -10.61 -9.17
C HIS A 367 6.43 -10.82 -8.97
N TYR A 368 5.73 -9.76 -8.57
CA TYR A 368 4.30 -9.78 -8.37
C TYR A 368 3.56 -8.97 -9.43
N ILE A 369 2.39 -9.45 -9.82
CA ILE A 369 1.36 -8.68 -10.50
C ILE A 369 0.12 -8.75 -9.60
N ALA A 370 -0.38 -7.58 -9.20
CA ALA A 370 -1.52 -7.43 -8.33
C ALA A 370 -2.68 -6.77 -9.10
N VAL A 371 -3.90 -7.22 -8.82
CA VAL A 371 -5.14 -6.57 -9.25
C VAL A 371 -5.98 -6.26 -8.02
N ASN A 372 -6.43 -5.02 -7.91
CA ASN A 372 -7.40 -4.62 -6.90
C ASN A 372 -8.71 -5.41 -7.10
N GLY A 373 -9.12 -6.19 -6.10
CA GLY A 373 -10.31 -7.05 -6.14
C GLY A 373 -11.64 -6.29 -6.16
N ARG A 374 -11.62 -4.96 -6.07
CA ARG A 374 -12.78 -4.07 -6.12
C ARG A 374 -12.83 -3.22 -7.39
N THR A 375 -11.72 -2.56 -7.70
CA THR A 375 -11.66 -1.59 -8.81
C THR A 375 -11.11 -2.18 -10.11
N GLY A 376 -10.41 -3.32 -10.04
CA GLY A 376 -9.70 -3.90 -11.17
C GLY A 376 -8.41 -3.17 -11.55
N ALA A 377 -7.96 -2.18 -10.76
CA ALA A 377 -6.68 -1.52 -10.97
C ALA A 377 -5.53 -2.54 -10.95
N VAL A 378 -4.64 -2.51 -11.94
CA VAL A 378 -3.55 -3.49 -12.12
C VAL A 378 -2.20 -2.80 -11.99
N MET A 379 -1.33 -3.38 -11.16
CA MET A 379 0.07 -3.00 -11.09
C MET A 379 0.94 -4.25 -11.00
N GLY A 380 2.17 -4.19 -11.48
CA GLY A 380 3.02 -5.37 -11.46
C GLY A 380 4.45 -5.14 -11.93
N SER A 381 5.33 -6.00 -11.42
CA SER A 381 6.70 -6.14 -11.87
C SER A 381 6.78 -7.31 -12.84
N ILE A 382 7.24 -7.05 -14.06
CA ILE A 382 7.50 -8.10 -15.06
C ILE A 382 9.00 -8.07 -15.36
N PRO A 383 9.73 -9.18 -15.15
CA PRO A 383 11.17 -9.22 -15.39
C PRO A 383 11.46 -8.95 -16.85
N ILE A 384 12.47 -8.13 -17.10
CA ILE A 384 12.84 -7.69 -18.45
C ILE A 384 13.97 -8.55 -19.03
N ASN A 385 13.91 -8.83 -20.33
CA ASN A 385 15.03 -9.37 -21.08
C ASN A 385 16.08 -8.28 -21.29
N ARG A 386 17.06 -8.23 -20.39
CA ARG A 386 18.14 -7.22 -20.40
C ARG A 386 18.99 -7.29 -21.65
N ALA A 387 19.28 -8.47 -22.18
CA ALA A 387 20.08 -8.63 -23.40
C ALA A 387 19.36 -7.99 -24.60
N LYS A 388 18.05 -8.26 -24.74
CA LYS A 388 17.23 -7.64 -25.77
C LYS A 388 17.11 -6.13 -25.58
N ALA A 389 16.88 -5.66 -24.36
CA ALA A 389 16.80 -4.23 -24.06
C ALA A 389 18.11 -3.50 -24.39
N LEU A 390 19.25 -4.09 -24.01
CA LEU A 390 20.59 -3.57 -24.30
C LEU A 390 20.84 -3.52 -25.81
N LEU A 391 20.53 -4.60 -26.54
CA LEU A 391 20.70 -4.65 -27.99
C LEU A 391 19.87 -3.58 -28.69
N VAL A 392 18.59 -3.41 -28.31
CA VAL A 392 17.74 -2.36 -28.87
C VAL A 392 18.29 -0.98 -28.54
N SER A 393 18.70 -0.75 -27.29
CA SER A 393 19.26 0.54 -26.86
C SER A 393 20.52 0.91 -27.65
N TRP A 394 21.48 -0.01 -27.78
CA TRP A 394 22.69 0.23 -28.56
C TRP A 394 22.40 0.36 -30.05
N GLY A 395 21.50 -0.47 -30.60
CA GLY A 395 21.09 -0.39 -31.99
C GLY A 395 20.48 0.96 -32.34
N THR A 396 19.61 1.50 -31.48
CA THR A 396 19.04 2.84 -31.64
C THR A 396 20.12 3.92 -31.55
N ALA A 397 21.03 3.86 -30.56
CA ALA A 397 22.10 4.83 -30.41
C ALA A 397 23.06 4.85 -31.62
N ILE A 398 23.44 3.67 -32.11
CA ILE A 398 24.29 3.53 -33.30
C ILE A 398 23.55 4.07 -34.53
N GLY A 399 22.28 3.71 -34.72
CA GLY A 399 21.48 4.18 -35.85
C GLY A 399 21.35 5.71 -35.90
N ILE A 400 21.10 6.35 -34.75
CA ILE A 400 21.07 7.81 -34.63
C ILE A 400 22.46 8.39 -34.93
N SER A 401 23.54 7.79 -34.41
CA SER A 401 24.90 8.29 -34.62
C SER A 401 25.31 8.22 -36.10
N ILE A 402 24.97 7.13 -36.81
CA ILE A 402 25.24 6.96 -38.25
C ILE A 402 24.58 8.06 -39.08
N ILE A 403 23.42 8.58 -38.68
CA ILE A 403 22.72 9.65 -39.39
C ILE A 403 23.24 11.04 -38.98
N THR A 404 23.37 11.28 -37.68
CA THR A 404 23.69 12.61 -37.14
C THR A 404 25.15 13.01 -37.33
N TRP A 405 26.10 12.08 -37.26
CA TRP A 405 27.53 12.39 -37.39
C TRP A 405 27.90 12.86 -38.81
N PRO A 406 27.48 12.20 -39.92
CA PRO A 406 27.77 12.71 -41.26
C PRO A 406 27.16 14.08 -41.52
N ILE A 407 25.94 14.33 -41.02
CA ILE A 407 25.30 15.65 -41.13
C ILE A 407 26.11 16.71 -40.37
N ALA A 408 26.51 16.42 -39.13
CA ALA A 408 27.33 17.32 -38.33
C ALA A 408 28.70 17.60 -39.00
N ILE A 409 29.36 16.56 -39.54
CA ILE A 409 30.62 16.70 -40.27
C ILE A 409 30.42 17.54 -41.54
N ALA A 410 29.36 17.29 -42.32
CA ALA A 410 29.06 18.07 -43.52
C ALA A 410 28.80 19.55 -43.19
N LEU A 411 28.06 19.84 -42.12
CA LEU A 411 27.83 21.21 -41.66
C LEU A 411 29.12 21.88 -41.18
N LEU A 412 30.00 21.17 -40.47
CA LEU A 412 31.30 21.68 -40.03
C LEU A 412 32.27 21.93 -41.20
N LEU A 413 32.16 21.19 -42.29
CA LEU A 413 32.95 21.41 -43.50
C LEU A 413 32.41 22.56 -44.37
N LEU A 414 31.14 22.94 -44.18
CA LEU A 414 30.48 24.05 -44.89
C LEU A 414 30.53 25.37 -44.12
N ALA A 415 30.81 25.34 -42.82
CA ALA A 415 31.06 26.50 -41.96
C ALA A 415 32.55 26.86 -41.99
#